data_AF-A0AAW7U6A0-F1
#
_entry.id   AF-A0AAW7U6A0-F1
#
_cell.length_a   1.000
_cell.length_b   1.000
_cell.length_c   1.000
_cell.angle_alpha   90.00
_cell.angle_beta   90.00
_cell.angle_gamma   90.00
#
_symmetry.space_group_name_H-M   'P 1'
#
loop_
_entity.id
_entity.type
_entity.pdbx_description
1 polymer ?
#
loop_
_entity_poly.entity_id
_entity_poly.type
_entity_poly.pdbx_seq_one_letter_code
_entity_poly.pdbx_strand_id
1 'polypeptide(L)'
;MHITRLAQFVLLGSLFAAGPLSAAEVYTWKGKNGSISYSDVPQNLQPSRAGTVNVRTHTVTPSASAQSASADGDSLADKQKQLNDQIAEENRRVEEQNKKIEEQNRQFKEDNCKTARLNRQFAETARSANRDELMKRYDADVSKYCN
;
A
#
# COMPACT_ATOMS: atom_id res chain seq x y z
N MET A 1 48.57 -47.20 -9.26
CA MET A 1 47.57 -46.12 -9.20
C MET A 1 47.01 -45.96 -10.61
N HIS A 2 45.84 -46.57 -10.86
CA HIS A 2 45.14 -46.54 -12.14
C HIS A 2 44.07 -45.44 -12.13
N ILE A 3 43.61 -45.06 -13.33
CA ILE A 3 42.39 -44.29 -13.63
C ILE A 3 42.68 -42.77 -13.74
N THR A 4 43.23 -42.28 -14.86
CA THR A 4 42.66 -42.04 -16.22
C THR A 4 42.30 -40.56 -16.39
N ARG A 5 42.99 -39.84 -17.30
CA ARG A 5 42.52 -39.62 -18.67
C ARG A 5 41.09 -39.06 -18.79
N LEU A 6 40.76 -37.95 -18.14
CA LEU A 6 39.51 -37.20 -18.42
C LEU A 6 39.67 -35.69 -18.26
N ALA A 7 40.85 -35.13 -18.55
CA ALA A 7 41.09 -33.68 -18.44
C ALA A 7 41.04 -32.92 -19.77
N GLN A 8 40.46 -33.50 -20.84
CA GLN A 8 40.64 -32.94 -22.19
C GLN A 8 39.46 -33.04 -23.17
N PHE A 9 38.24 -33.23 -22.66
CA PHE A 9 36.99 -32.99 -23.38
C PHE A 9 36.03 -32.48 -22.30
N VAL A 10 35.54 -31.24 -22.27
CA VAL A 10 34.53 -30.69 -23.17
C VAL A 10 34.61 -29.16 -23.12
N LEU A 11 35.21 -28.58 -24.16
CA LEU A 11 34.82 -27.27 -24.70
C LEU A 11 33.49 -27.48 -25.45
N LEU A 12 32.63 -26.45 -25.47
CA LEU A 12 31.31 -26.35 -26.13
C LEU A 12 30.10 -26.91 -25.35
N GLY A 13 29.46 -26.01 -24.62
CA GLY A 13 28.06 -26.11 -24.18
C GLY A 13 27.38 -24.75 -24.24
N SER A 14 27.67 -23.99 -25.31
CA SER A 14 27.02 -22.72 -25.62
C SER A 14 25.54 -22.92 -25.98
N LEU A 15 24.69 -22.12 -25.34
CA LEU A 15 23.35 -21.70 -25.77
C LEU A 15 22.35 -22.81 -26.12
N PHE A 16 21.50 -23.15 -25.15
CA PHE A 16 20.08 -23.43 -25.43
C PHE A 16 19.21 -22.70 -24.39
N ALA A 17 19.16 -21.38 -24.49
CA ALA A 17 18.00 -20.65 -24.02
C ALA A 17 16.90 -20.89 -25.05
N ALA A 18 16.11 -21.94 -24.85
CA ALA A 18 14.85 -22.12 -25.54
C ALA A 18 13.91 -21.00 -25.06
N GLY A 19 13.95 -19.85 -25.75
CA GLY A 19 12.86 -18.89 -25.66
C GLY A 19 11.56 -19.58 -26.09
N PRO A 20 10.41 -19.31 -25.45
CA PRO A 20 9.16 -19.85 -25.91
C PRO A 20 8.97 -19.42 -27.37
N LEU A 21 8.96 -20.41 -28.28
CA LEU A 21 8.46 -20.22 -29.63
C LEU A 21 7.04 -19.67 -29.46
N SER A 22 6.82 -18.43 -29.87
CA SER A 22 5.49 -17.84 -29.94
C SER A 22 4.71 -18.65 -30.97
N ALA A 23 4.04 -19.70 -30.49
CA ALA A 23 3.13 -20.50 -31.27
C ALA A 23 1.91 -19.64 -31.59
N ALA A 24 1.26 -19.90 -32.72
CA ALA A 24 -0.03 -19.28 -33.02
C ALA A 24 -1.04 -19.69 -31.92
N GLU A 25 -1.23 -18.81 -30.94
CA GLU A 25 -2.19 -18.98 -29.85
C GLU A 25 -3.55 -18.50 -30.34
N VAL A 26 -4.52 -19.40 -30.42
CA VAL A 26 -5.90 -19.07 -30.80
C VAL A 26 -6.68 -18.78 -29.52
N TYR A 27 -7.33 -17.62 -29.44
CA TYR A 27 -8.18 -17.30 -28.30
C TYR A 27 -9.45 -18.14 -28.32
N THR A 28 -9.86 -18.62 -27.15
CA THR A 28 -11.06 -19.43 -26.97
C THR A 28 -11.93 -18.92 -25.84
N TRP A 29 -13.25 -18.96 -26.02
CA TRP A 29 -14.21 -18.65 -24.95
C TRP A 29 -15.52 -19.42 -25.14
N LYS A 30 -16.26 -19.58 -24.05
CA LYS A 30 -17.59 -20.20 -24.04
C LYS A 30 -18.67 -19.15 -24.23
N GLY A 31 -19.47 -19.29 -25.29
CA GLY A 31 -20.63 -18.43 -25.58
C GLY A 31 -21.81 -18.68 -24.62
N LYS A 32 -22.80 -17.77 -24.63
CA LYS A 32 -24.00 -17.86 -23.77
C LYS A 32 -24.85 -19.12 -24.01
N ASN A 33 -24.79 -19.66 -25.22
CA ASN A 33 -25.42 -20.90 -25.67
C ASN A 33 -24.60 -22.16 -25.37
N GLY A 34 -23.44 -22.03 -24.71
CA GLY A 34 -22.54 -23.13 -24.39
C GLY A 34 -21.59 -23.55 -25.51
N SER A 35 -21.64 -22.95 -26.70
CA SER A 35 -20.71 -23.25 -27.79
C SER A 35 -19.33 -22.64 -27.53
N ILE A 36 -18.28 -23.36 -27.90
CA ILE A 36 -16.89 -22.86 -27.84
C ILE A 36 -16.60 -22.08 -29.13
N SER A 37 -16.17 -20.83 -28.99
CA SER A 37 -15.72 -19.98 -30.09
C SER A 37 -14.20 -19.91 -30.11
N TYR A 38 -13.62 -19.83 -31.31
CA TYR A 38 -12.18 -19.71 -31.54
C TYR A 38 -11.91 -18.49 -32.43
N SER A 39 -10.89 -17.71 -32.11
CA SER A 39 -10.59 -16.46 -32.83
C SER A 39 -9.11 -16.08 -32.67
N ASP A 40 -8.54 -15.44 -33.68
CA ASP A 40 -7.18 -14.88 -33.61
C ASP A 40 -7.13 -13.60 -32.75
N VAL A 41 -8.28 -12.98 -32.49
CA VAL A 41 -8.43 -11.78 -31.67
C VAL A 41 -9.25 -12.12 -30.42
N PRO A 42 -8.86 -11.64 -29.22
CA PRO A 42 -9.59 -11.93 -28.00
C PRO A 42 -10.97 -11.27 -28.00
N GLN A 43 -11.92 -11.90 -27.31
CA GLN A 43 -13.29 -11.41 -27.21
C GLN A 43 -13.32 -9.96 -26.69
N ASN A 44 -13.92 -9.04 -27.45
CA ASN A 44 -13.99 -7.60 -27.11
C ASN A 44 -12.63 -6.95 -26.86
N LEU A 45 -11.54 -7.45 -27.47
CA LEU A 45 -10.17 -6.98 -27.23
C LEU A 45 -9.73 -7.12 -25.76
N GLN A 46 -10.31 -8.06 -25.01
CA GLN A 46 -9.97 -8.34 -23.62
C GLN A 46 -9.31 -9.72 -23.47
N PRO A 47 -7.96 -9.80 -23.54
CA PRO A 47 -7.23 -11.07 -23.38
C PRO A 47 -7.52 -11.76 -22.04
N SER A 48 -7.79 -11.00 -20.98
CA SER A 48 -8.07 -11.50 -19.63
C SER A 48 -9.40 -12.24 -19.48
N ARG A 49 -10.25 -12.25 -20.51
CA ARG A 49 -11.55 -12.94 -20.53
C ARG A 49 -11.60 -14.11 -21.50
N ALA A 50 -10.54 -14.35 -22.27
CA ALA A 50 -10.41 -15.47 -23.19
C ALA A 50 -9.30 -16.41 -22.72
N GLY A 51 -9.52 -17.71 -22.85
CA GLY A 51 -8.42 -18.67 -22.78
C GLY A 51 -7.60 -18.63 -24.06
N THR A 52 -6.43 -19.26 -24.05
CA THR A 52 -5.63 -19.49 -25.25
C THR A 52 -5.50 -20.98 -25.51
N VAL A 53 -5.58 -21.35 -26.78
CA VAL A 53 -5.34 -22.72 -27.24
C VAL A 53 -4.07 -22.73 -28.05
N ASN A 54 -3.13 -23.56 -27.61
CA ASN A 54 -1.97 -23.88 -28.42
C ASN A 54 -2.38 -24.98 -29.41
N VAL A 55 -2.52 -24.62 -30.67
CA VAL A 55 -2.98 -25.53 -31.73
C VAL A 55 -1.98 -26.67 -31.97
N ARG A 56 -0.68 -26.44 -31.75
CA ARG A 56 0.36 -27.44 -31.98
C ARG A 56 0.40 -28.51 -30.90
N THR A 57 0.18 -28.13 -29.65
CA THR A 57 0.20 -29.05 -28.50
C THR A 57 -1.20 -29.50 -28.08
N HIS A 58 -2.25 -28.97 -28.71
CA HIS A 58 -3.65 -29.16 -28.32
C HIS A 58 -3.91 -28.87 -26.83
N THR A 59 -3.13 -27.98 -26.23
CA THR A 59 -3.28 -27.58 -24.83
C THR A 59 -4.09 -26.30 -24.71
N VAL A 60 -5.02 -26.26 -23.76
CA VAL A 60 -5.83 -25.08 -23.46
C VAL A 60 -5.34 -24.45 -22.17
N THR A 61 -4.95 -23.19 -22.24
CA THR A 61 -4.69 -22.34 -21.08
C THR A 61 -5.97 -21.58 -20.74
N PRO A 62 -6.61 -21.82 -19.58
CA PRO A 62 -7.84 -21.15 -19.22
C PRO A 62 -7.61 -19.64 -18.96
N SER A 63 -8.66 -18.85 -19.19
CA SER A 63 -8.68 -17.42 -18.87
C SER A 63 -8.47 -17.19 -17.37
N ALA A 64 -7.64 -16.21 -17.00
CA ALA A 64 -7.45 -15.80 -15.59
C ALA A 64 -8.78 -15.44 -14.89
N SER A 65 -9.77 -14.93 -15.63
CA SER A 65 -11.10 -14.63 -15.08
C SER A 65 -11.93 -15.87 -14.72
N ALA A 66 -11.66 -17.03 -15.33
CA ALA A 66 -12.34 -18.28 -15.00
C ALA A 66 -11.85 -18.85 -13.65
N GLN A 67 -10.68 -18.40 -13.19
CA GLN A 67 -10.07 -18.81 -11.93
C GLN A 67 -10.60 -18.01 -10.72
N SER A 68 -11.38 -16.95 -10.95
CA SER A 68 -11.95 -16.09 -9.89
C SER A 68 -13.36 -16.48 -9.45
N ALA A 69 -13.97 -17.49 -10.06
CA ALA A 69 -15.37 -17.87 -9.79
C ALA A 69 -15.52 -18.92 -8.66
N SER A 70 -14.43 -19.30 -8.00
CA SER A 70 -14.47 -20.27 -6.90
C SER A 70 -13.69 -19.76 -5.69
N ALA A 71 -14.40 -19.67 -4.56
CA ALA A 71 -13.95 -19.41 -3.19
C ALA A 71 -13.95 -17.93 -2.73
N ASP A 72 -15.14 -17.39 -2.42
CA ASP A 72 -15.36 -16.70 -1.15
C ASP A 72 -16.88 -16.69 -0.89
N GLY A 73 -17.32 -17.59 -0.01
CA GLY A 73 -18.73 -17.87 0.30
C GLY A 73 -19.41 -16.83 1.19
N ASP A 74 -18.93 -15.59 1.22
CA ASP A 74 -19.60 -14.49 1.93
C ASP A 74 -20.53 -13.77 0.98
N SER A 75 -21.80 -13.68 1.37
CA SER A 75 -22.78 -12.90 0.62
C SER A 75 -22.33 -11.44 0.57
N LEU A 76 -22.77 -10.68 -0.44
CA LEU A 76 -22.48 -9.24 -0.51
C LEU A 76 -22.91 -8.49 0.77
N ALA A 77 -23.91 -9.01 1.49
CA ALA A 77 -24.36 -8.48 2.77
C ALA A 77 -23.35 -8.72 3.90
N ASP A 78 -22.69 -9.89 3.94
CA ASP A 78 -21.66 -10.20 4.93
C ASP A 78 -20.42 -9.31 4.75
N LYS A 79 -20.02 -9.06 3.49
CA LYS A 79 -18.94 -8.13 3.16
C LYS A 79 -19.26 -6.69 3.56
N GLN A 80 -20.50 -6.24 3.35
CA GLN A 80 -20.93 -4.90 3.79
C GLN A 80 -20.92 -4.76 5.31
N LYS A 81 -21.37 -5.79 6.03
CA LYS A 81 -21.34 -5.80 7.50
C LYS A 81 -19.90 -5.72 8.03
N GLN A 82 -18.99 -6.51 7.47
CA GLN A 82 -17.58 -6.48 7.85
C GLN A 82 -16.95 -5.10 7.60
N LEU A 83 -17.27 -4.44 6.48
CA LEU A 83 -16.82 -3.08 6.22
C LEU A 83 -17.35 -2.08 7.24
N ASN A 84 -18.64 -2.16 7.58
CA ASN A 84 -19.26 -1.27 8.56
C ASN A 84 -18.64 -1.45 9.95
N ASP A 85 -18.36 -2.70 10.34
CA ASP A 85 -17.70 -3.01 11.61
C ASP A 85 -16.25 -2.45 11.65
N GLN A 86 -15.51 -2.54 10.53
CA GLN A 86 -14.18 -1.93 10.41
C GLN A 86 -14.22 -0.40 10.51
N ILE A 87 -15.17 0.24 9.82
CA ILE A 87 -15.35 1.70 9.88
C ILE A 87 -15.71 2.14 11.30
N ALA A 88 -16.59 1.39 11.99
CA ALA A 88 -16.98 1.71 13.36
C ALA A 88 -15.79 1.61 14.33
N GLU A 89 -14.93 0.61 14.18
CA GLU A 89 -13.72 0.47 14.99
C GLU A 89 -12.70 1.58 14.69
N GLU A 90 -12.50 1.94 13.42
CA GLU A 90 -11.60 3.04 13.04
C GLU A 90 -12.10 4.38 13.58
N ASN A 91 -13.39 4.66 13.47
CA ASN A 91 -14.00 5.87 14.03
C ASN A 91 -13.78 5.96 15.55
N ARG A 92 -13.95 4.86 16.29
CA ARG A 92 -13.65 4.83 17.73
C ARG A 92 -12.20 5.17 18.02
N ARG A 93 -11.25 4.61 17.27
CA ARG A 93 -9.82 4.92 17.44
C ARG A 93 -9.50 6.38 17.14
N VAL A 94 -10.09 6.93 16.10
CA VAL A 94 -9.94 8.34 15.75
C VAL A 94 -10.51 9.24 16.86
N GLU A 95 -11.68 8.92 17.40
CA GLU A 95 -12.26 9.67 18.52
C GLU A 95 -11.38 9.63 19.77
N GLU A 96 -10.83 8.47 20.13
CA GLU A 96 -9.91 8.33 21.26
C GLU A 96 -8.60 9.11 21.05
N GLN A 97 -8.04 9.06 19.84
CA GLN A 97 -6.85 9.84 19.49
C GLN A 97 -7.11 11.34 19.53
N ASN A 98 -8.25 11.79 18.99
CA ASN A 98 -8.64 13.20 19.02
C ASN A 98 -8.79 13.71 20.45
N LYS A 99 -9.43 12.94 21.34
CA LYS A 99 -9.53 13.29 22.77
C LYS A 99 -8.15 13.41 23.43
N LYS A 100 -7.23 12.49 23.12
CA LYS A 100 -5.87 12.55 23.65
C LYS A 100 -5.11 13.78 23.14
N ILE A 101 -5.24 14.11 21.86
CA ILE A 101 -4.61 15.28 21.25
C ILE A 101 -5.19 16.57 21.86
N GLU A 102 -6.50 16.64 22.06
CA GLU A 102 -7.15 17.80 22.68
C GLU A 102 -6.63 18.04 24.11
N GLU A 103 -6.54 16.97 24.91
CA GLU A 103 -6.00 17.05 26.26
C GLU A 103 -4.51 17.45 26.26
N GLN A 104 -3.71 16.89 25.35
CA GLN A 104 -2.30 17.29 25.19
C GLN A 104 -2.17 18.75 24.78
N ASN A 105 -2.99 19.22 23.83
CA ASN A 105 -2.99 20.61 23.39
C ASN A 105 -3.38 21.56 24.52
N ARG A 106 -4.34 21.18 25.36
CA ARG A 106 -4.73 21.93 26.55
C ARG A 106 -3.56 22.04 27.53
N GLN A 107 -2.91 20.91 27.85
CA GLN A 107 -1.74 20.89 28.72
C GLN A 107 -0.59 21.75 28.16
N PHE A 108 -0.27 21.60 26.87
CA PHE A 108 0.75 22.41 26.22
C PHE A 108 0.41 23.91 26.25
N LYS A 109 -0.86 24.30 26.09
CA LYS A 109 -1.27 25.70 26.21
C LYS A 109 -1.02 26.24 27.63
N GLU A 110 -1.41 25.46 28.64
CA GLU A 110 -1.21 25.83 30.05
C GLU A 110 0.28 25.93 30.41
N ASP A 111 1.09 24.95 30.01
CA ASP A 111 2.53 24.92 30.26
C ASP A 111 3.29 26.05 29.54
N ASN A 112 2.91 26.33 28.28
CA ASN A 112 3.50 27.43 27.52
C ASN A 112 3.16 28.77 28.17
N CYS A 113 1.90 28.97 28.59
CA CYS A 113 1.51 30.19 29.29
C CYS A 113 2.24 30.33 30.64
N LYS A 114 2.32 29.25 31.43
CA LYS A 114 3.04 29.23 32.71
C LYS A 114 4.50 29.58 32.53
N THR A 115 5.16 28.98 31.55
CA THR A 115 6.56 29.24 31.22
C THR A 115 6.77 30.69 30.79
N ALA A 116 5.90 31.23 29.92
CA ALA A 116 5.98 32.62 29.50
C ALA A 116 5.84 33.59 30.69
N ARG A 117 4.93 33.32 31.63
CA ARG A 117 4.77 34.11 32.86
C ARG A 117 6.00 34.03 33.76
N LEU A 118 6.58 32.85 33.95
CA LEU A 118 7.81 32.68 34.74
C LEU A 118 9.00 33.42 34.13
N ASN A 119 9.15 33.35 32.81
CA ASN A 119 10.21 34.06 32.09
C ASN A 119 10.06 35.58 32.23
N ARG A 120 8.83 36.09 32.16
CA ARG A 120 8.52 37.50 32.42
C ARG A 120 8.93 37.91 33.84
N GLN A 121 8.54 37.15 34.86
CA GLN A 121 8.91 37.42 36.26
C GLN A 121 10.45 37.38 36.48
N PHE A 122 11.13 36.45 35.79
CA PHE A 122 12.59 36.39 35.81
C PHE A 122 13.21 37.64 35.20
N ALA A 123 12.71 38.11 34.05
CA ALA A 123 13.18 39.35 33.45
C ALA A 123 12.89 40.59 34.32
N GLU A 124 11.78 40.60 35.07
CA GLU A 124 11.48 41.72 35.98
C GLU A 124 12.55 41.88 37.07
N THR A 125 13.03 40.75 37.60
CA THR A 125 14.00 40.68 38.71
C THR A 125 15.47 40.66 38.26
N ALA A 126 15.72 40.42 36.97
CA ALA A 126 17.07 40.40 36.40
C ALA A 126 17.72 41.79 36.43
N ARG A 127 18.95 41.88 36.94
CA ARG A 127 19.79 43.09 36.90
C ARG A 127 20.71 43.05 35.69
N SER A 128 20.15 43.15 34.49
CA SER A 128 20.91 43.16 33.23
C SER A 128 20.71 44.47 32.47
N ALA A 129 21.71 44.86 31.67
CA ALA A 129 21.60 46.03 30.79
C ALA A 129 20.50 45.88 29.73
N ASN A 130 20.16 44.63 29.37
CA ASN A 130 19.14 44.30 28.34
C ASN A 130 17.77 43.98 28.95
N ARG A 131 17.52 44.36 30.21
CA ARG A 131 16.28 44.05 30.93
C ARG A 131 15.04 44.47 30.16
N ASP A 132 15.03 45.67 29.59
CA ASP A 132 13.85 46.21 28.91
C ASP A 132 13.54 45.49 27.59
N GLU A 133 14.56 45.00 26.88
CA GLU A 133 14.39 44.19 25.68
C GLU A 133 13.85 42.79 26.03
N LEU A 134 14.38 42.18 27.09
CA LEU A 134 13.90 40.89 27.60
C LEU A 134 12.43 40.97 28.05
N MET A 135 12.07 42.04 28.75
CA MET A 135 10.68 42.29 29.16
C MET A 135 9.73 42.37 27.97
N LYS A 136 10.07 43.17 26.94
CA LYS A 136 9.25 43.28 25.72
C LYS A 136 9.05 41.93 25.02
N ARG A 137 10.09 41.12 24.95
CA ARG A 137 10.02 39.79 24.33
C ARG A 137 9.09 38.85 25.12
N TYR A 138 9.24 38.78 26.44
CA TYR A 138 8.41 37.91 27.26
C TYR A 138 6.97 38.41 27.40
N ASP A 139 6.73 39.73 27.34
CA ASP A 139 5.38 40.28 27.24
C ASP A 139 4.68 39.82 25.93
N ALA A 140 5.42 39.78 24.82
CA ALA A 140 4.91 39.22 23.55
C ALA A 140 4.63 37.71 23.65
N ASP A 141 5.51 36.94 24.31
CA ASP A 141 5.30 35.51 24.53
C ASP A 141 4.07 35.26 25.43
N VAL A 142 3.90 36.02 26.51
CA VAL A 142 2.70 35.94 27.37
C VAL A 142 1.45 36.26 26.54
N SER A 143 1.47 37.30 25.72
CA SER A 143 0.35 37.63 24.84
C SER A 143 0.04 36.52 23.83
N LYS A 144 1.06 35.82 23.34
CA LYS A 144 0.91 34.74 22.36
C LYS A 144 0.39 33.43 22.97
N TYR A 145 0.86 33.07 24.16
CA TYR A 145 0.58 31.75 24.75
C TYR A 145 -0.52 31.77 25.82
N CYS A 146 -0.80 32.91 26.45
CA CYS A 146 -1.80 33.02 27.51
C CYS A 146 -3.16 33.59 27.07
N ASN A 147 -3.28 34.05 25.82
CA ASN A 147 -4.55 34.54 25.25
C ASN A 147 -5.29 33.45 24.45
#